data_AF-A0A917RX74-F1
#
_entry.id   AF-A0A917RX74-F1
#
_cell.length_a   1.000
_cell.length_b   1.000
_cell.length_c   1.000
_cell.angle_alpha   90.00
_cell.angle_beta   90.00
_cell.angle_gamma   90.00
#
_symmetry.space_group_name_H-M   'P 1'
#
loop_
_entity.id
_entity.type
_entity.pdbx_description
1 polymer ?
#
loop_
_entity_poly.entity_id
_entity_poly.type
_entity_poly.pdbx_seq_one_letter_code
_entity_poly.pdbx_strand_id
1 'polypeptide(L)'
;MWSTGPDQILGLLGGPADPEWVRAGIGLVASRMWLILGIEPETARRLTREGVDPEVAIREWWAAGVPLDEVADWLAAGLSPAEALEQRSAGVSVAQARAFAALKGVVPPE
;
A
#
# COMPACT_ATOMS: atom_id res chain seq x y z
N MET A 1 39.39 -0.95 -9.42
CA MET A 1 38.57 -1.17 -10.63
C MET A 1 37.19 -1.61 -10.16
N TRP A 2 36.29 -0.66 -9.91
CA TRP A 2 34.92 -0.98 -9.49
C TRP A 2 34.09 -1.22 -10.75
N SER A 3 33.70 -2.46 -10.97
CA SER A 3 32.83 -2.84 -12.08
C SER A 3 31.39 -2.58 -11.65
N THR A 4 30.85 -1.43 -12.03
CA THR A 4 29.41 -1.16 -11.89
C THR A 4 28.67 -2.08 -12.85
N GLY A 5 28.08 -3.14 -12.33
CA GLY A 5 27.29 -4.09 -13.12
C GLY A 5 26.01 -3.44 -13.67
N PRO A 6 25.51 -3.92 -14.83
CA PRO A 6 24.29 -3.41 -15.47
C PRO A 6 23.04 -3.53 -14.58
N ASP A 7 23.10 -4.32 -13.50
CA ASP A 7 22.04 -4.53 -12.52
C ASP A 7 21.67 -3.26 -11.74
N GLN A 8 22.60 -2.32 -11.58
CA GLN A 8 22.34 -1.05 -10.90
C GLN A 8 21.53 -0.05 -11.76
N ILE A 9 21.66 -0.12 -13.09
CA ILE A 9 20.90 0.74 -14.00
C ILE A 9 19.46 0.20 -14.15
N LEU A 10 19.28 -1.11 -14.17
CA LEU A 10 17.95 -1.75 -14.15
C LEU A 10 17.22 -1.52 -12.82
N GLY A 11 17.92 -1.32 -11.70
CA GLY A 11 17.31 -1.00 -10.40
C GLY A 11 16.41 0.25 -10.39
N LEU A 12 16.65 1.21 -11.29
CA LEU A 12 15.90 2.47 -11.39
C LEU A 12 14.77 2.47 -12.45
N LEU A 13 14.78 1.53 -13.41
CA LEU A 13 13.80 1.46 -14.50
C LEU A 13 13.10 0.09 -14.67
N GLY A 14 13.40 -0.89 -13.82
CA GLY A 14 12.80 -2.22 -13.89
C GLY A 14 13.85 -3.31 -13.83
N GLY A 15 14.27 -3.66 -12.61
CA GLY A 15 14.85 -4.96 -12.33
C GLY A 15 13.81 -6.07 -12.60
N PRO A 16 14.20 -7.35 -12.59
CA PRO A 16 13.23 -8.44 -12.69
C PRO A 16 12.11 -8.20 -11.69
N ALA A 17 10.86 -8.33 -12.15
CA ALA A 17 9.71 -8.16 -11.28
C ALA A 17 9.90 -9.04 -10.05
N ASP A 18 9.80 -8.41 -8.88
CA ASP A 18 9.98 -9.09 -7.60
C ASP A 18 9.06 -10.34 -7.56
N PRO A 19 9.61 -11.52 -7.23
CA PRO A 19 8.90 -12.78 -7.34
C PRO A 19 7.63 -12.83 -6.50
N GLU A 20 7.53 -12.04 -5.43
CA GLU A 20 6.32 -11.94 -4.63
C GLU A 20 5.20 -11.23 -5.38
N TRP A 21 5.50 -10.12 -6.06
CA TRP A 21 4.56 -9.39 -6.90
C TRP A 21 4.11 -10.21 -8.12
N VAL A 22 5.03 -10.97 -8.72
CA VAL A 22 4.71 -11.91 -9.81
C VAL A 22 3.76 -13.00 -9.32
N ARG A 23 4.02 -13.59 -8.14
CA ARG A 23 3.12 -14.59 -7.52
C ARG A 23 1.76 -14.00 -7.19
N ALA A 24 1.73 -12.72 -6.84
CA ALA A 24 0.51 -11.96 -6.63
C ALA A 24 -0.28 -11.70 -7.93
N GLY A 25 0.34 -11.90 -9.10
CA GLY A 25 -0.25 -11.63 -10.42
C GLY A 25 -0.25 -10.14 -10.77
N ILE A 26 0.62 -9.35 -10.14
CA ILE A 26 0.67 -7.90 -10.29
C ILE A 26 1.85 -7.51 -11.19
N GLY A 27 1.56 -6.72 -12.22
CA GLY A 27 2.57 -6.22 -13.16
C GLY A 27 3.49 -5.16 -12.53
N LEU A 28 4.66 -4.94 -13.13
CA LEU A 28 5.69 -4.04 -12.62
C LEU A 28 5.21 -2.61 -12.34
N VAL A 29 4.37 -2.04 -13.21
CA VAL A 29 3.86 -0.67 -13.02
C VAL A 29 2.94 -0.60 -11.80
N ALA A 30 1.99 -1.55 -11.71
CA ALA A 30 1.06 -1.62 -10.59
C ALA A 30 1.77 -1.90 -9.27
N SER A 31 2.80 -2.77 -9.25
CA SER A 31 3.57 -3.03 -8.03
C SER A 31 4.29 -1.78 -7.52
N ARG A 32 4.83 -0.94 -8.42
CA ARG A 32 5.45 0.34 -8.02
C ARG A 32 4.45 1.30 -7.39
N MET A 33 3.24 1.36 -7.94
CA MET A 33 2.18 2.21 -7.39
C MET A 33 1.71 1.71 -6.01
N TRP A 34 1.55 0.40 -5.83
CA TRP A 34 1.23 -0.17 -4.53
C TRP A 34 2.34 0.06 -3.50
N LEU A 35 3.61 -0.02 -3.90
CA LEU A 35 4.75 0.30 -3.03
C LEU A 35 4.77 1.77 -2.60
N ILE A 36 4.36 2.71 -3.46
CA ILE A 36 4.22 4.13 -3.08
C ILE A 36 3.20 4.30 -1.94
N LEU A 37 2.16 3.48 -1.91
CA LEU A 37 1.14 3.47 -0.85
C LEU A 37 1.55 2.64 0.38
N GLY A 38 2.76 2.06 0.40
CA GLY A 38 3.22 1.16 1.46
C GLY A 38 2.48 -0.19 1.49
N ILE A 39 1.88 -0.60 0.37
CA ILE A 39 1.07 -1.82 0.30
C ILE A 39 1.93 -3.03 -0.12
N GLU A 40 1.86 -4.08 0.69
CA GLU A 40 2.53 -5.36 0.46
C GLU A 40 1.85 -6.21 -0.63
N PRO A 41 2.57 -7.13 -1.30
CA PRO A 41 2.07 -7.89 -2.45
C PRO A 41 0.72 -8.61 -2.25
N GLU A 42 0.53 -9.26 -1.09
CA GLU A 42 -0.71 -10.02 -0.83
C GLU A 42 -1.92 -9.10 -0.59
N THR A 43 -1.70 -7.96 0.08
CA THR A 43 -2.74 -6.93 0.26
C THR A 43 -3.10 -6.31 -1.08
N ALA A 44 -2.10 -5.97 -1.90
CA ALA A 44 -2.32 -5.46 -3.24
C ALA A 44 -3.09 -6.46 -4.10
N ARG A 45 -2.79 -7.75 -4.01
CA ARG A 45 -3.52 -8.81 -4.71
C ARG A 45 -4.98 -8.85 -4.31
N ARG A 46 -5.29 -8.72 -3.02
CA ARG A 46 -6.67 -8.64 -2.53
C ARG A 46 -7.39 -7.42 -3.12
N LEU A 47 -6.79 -6.24 -3.00
CA LEU A 47 -7.34 -4.98 -3.51
C LEU A 47 -7.59 -5.03 -5.02
N THR A 48 -6.65 -5.55 -5.80
CA THR A 48 -6.81 -5.74 -7.25
C THR A 48 -7.93 -6.73 -7.59
N ARG A 49 -8.11 -7.81 -6.82
CA ARG A 49 -9.28 -8.72 -7.01
C ARG A 49 -10.61 -8.05 -6.66
N GLU A 50 -10.60 -7.13 -5.71
CA GLU A 50 -11.76 -6.31 -5.33
C GLU A 50 -12.03 -5.17 -6.35
N GLY A 51 -11.21 -5.05 -7.39
CA GLY A 51 -11.36 -4.05 -8.45
C GLY A 51 -10.73 -2.70 -8.13
N VAL A 52 -9.93 -2.60 -7.07
CA VAL A 52 -9.22 -1.37 -6.72
C VAL A 52 -8.02 -1.20 -7.65
N ASP A 53 -8.01 -0.09 -8.36
CA ASP A 53 -6.90 0.35 -9.19
C ASP A 53 -5.92 1.20 -8.36
N PRO A 54 -4.61 0.90 -8.39
CA PRO A 54 -3.63 1.62 -7.57
C PRO A 54 -3.44 3.10 -7.98
N GLU A 55 -3.61 3.45 -9.25
CA GLU A 55 -3.54 4.85 -9.69
C GLU A 55 -4.73 5.63 -9.13
N VAL A 56 -5.93 5.04 -9.22
CA VAL A 56 -7.15 5.61 -8.63
C VAL A 56 -6.97 5.77 -7.12
N ALA A 57 -6.48 4.74 -6.44
CA ALA A 57 -6.23 4.79 -5.00
C ALA A 57 -5.27 5.94 -4.63
N ILE A 58 -4.11 6.06 -5.29
CA ILE A 58 -3.17 7.18 -5.07
C ILE A 58 -3.89 8.53 -5.19
N ARG A 59 -4.69 8.71 -6.23
CA ARG A 59 -5.42 9.97 -6.49
C ARG A 59 -6.45 10.27 -5.41
N GLU A 60 -7.19 9.27 -4.96
CA GLU A 60 -8.22 9.45 -3.92
C GLU A 60 -7.60 9.78 -2.56
N TRP A 61 -6.58 9.03 -2.13
CA TRP A 61 -5.87 9.29 -0.88
C TRP A 61 -5.18 10.66 -0.88
N TRP A 62 -4.56 11.04 -2.02
CA TRP A 62 -4.00 12.36 -2.20
C TRP A 62 -5.06 13.47 -2.15
N ALA A 63 -6.19 13.29 -2.84
CA ALA A 63 -7.29 14.27 -2.86
C ALA A 63 -7.93 14.44 -1.46
N ALA A 64 -7.95 13.37 -0.67
CA ALA A 64 -8.36 13.41 0.73
C ALA A 64 -7.33 14.12 1.64
N GLY A 65 -6.15 14.48 1.14
CA GLY A 65 -5.11 15.15 1.93
C GLY A 65 -4.42 14.23 2.94
N VAL A 66 -4.55 12.91 2.77
CA VAL A 66 -3.87 11.91 3.59
C VAL A 66 -2.48 11.65 2.99
N PRO A 67 -1.39 11.73 3.78
CA PRO A 67 -0.05 11.37 3.30
C PRO A 67 -0.01 9.92 2.82
N LEU A 68 0.61 9.67 1.66
CA LEU A 68 0.62 8.35 1.03
C LEU A 68 1.33 7.28 1.88
N ASP A 69 2.26 7.68 2.75
CA ASP A 69 2.94 6.80 3.69
C ASP A 69 2.06 6.30 4.86
N GLU A 70 0.90 6.95 5.09
CA GLU A 70 -0.09 6.52 6.10
C GLU A 70 -1.16 5.58 5.51
N VAL A 71 -1.27 5.51 4.17
CA VAL A 71 -2.37 4.82 3.47
C VAL A 71 -2.46 3.35 3.83
N ALA A 72 -1.31 2.67 3.94
CA ALA A 72 -1.27 1.27 4.35
C ALA A 72 -1.92 1.02 5.71
N ASP A 73 -1.76 1.94 6.66
CA ASP A 73 -2.31 1.80 8.01
C ASP A 73 -3.81 2.03 8.04
N TRP A 74 -4.29 3.04 7.31
CA TRP A 74 -5.71 3.33 7.19
C TRP A 74 -6.45 2.21 6.44
N LEU A 75 -5.87 1.69 5.35
CA LEU A 75 -6.40 0.53 4.64
C LEU A 75 -6.37 -0.74 5.51
N ALA A 76 -5.33 -0.95 6.32
CA ALA A 76 -5.27 -2.07 7.26
C ALA A 76 -6.36 -1.98 8.35
N ALA A 77 -6.74 -0.76 8.74
CA ALA A 77 -7.88 -0.52 9.63
C ALA A 77 -9.26 -0.68 8.93
N GLY A 78 -9.27 -0.86 7.61
CA GLY A 78 -10.46 -0.99 6.78
C GLY A 78 -11.18 0.34 6.53
N LEU A 79 -10.44 1.45 6.60
CA LEU A 79 -10.98 2.80 6.41
C LEU A 79 -10.78 3.27 4.96
N SER A 80 -11.79 3.94 4.43
CA SER A 80 -11.72 4.67 3.16
C SER A 80 -10.93 5.98 3.31
N PRO A 81 -10.52 6.61 2.19
CA PRO A 81 -9.84 7.92 2.22
C PRO A 81 -10.63 8.99 2.98
N ALA A 82 -11.96 9.01 2.81
CA ALA A 82 -12.84 9.97 3.47
C ALA A 82 -12.88 9.75 4.99
N GLU A 83 -13.06 8.50 5.43
CA GLU A 83 -13.08 8.16 6.86
C GLU A 83 -11.71 8.42 7.51
N ALA A 84 -10.61 8.13 6.81
CA ALA A 84 -9.27 8.44 7.29
C ALA A 84 -9.07 9.94 7.50
N LEU A 85 -9.55 10.79 6.58
CA LEU A 85 -9.52 12.25 6.75
C LEU A 85 -10.35 12.70 7.96
N GLU A 86 -11.55 12.15 8.17
CA GLU A 86 -12.37 12.47 9.34
C GLU A 86 -11.66 12.10 10.64
N GLN A 87 -11.05 10.91 10.71
CA GLN A 87 -10.27 10.46 11.87
C GLN A 87 -9.05 11.35 12.11
N ARG A 88 -8.33 11.73 11.05
CA ARG A 88 -7.19 12.66 11.16
C ARG A 88 -7.61 14.05 11.63
N SER A 89 -8.75 14.54 11.14
CA SER A 89 -9.33 15.82 11.55
C SER A 89 -9.82 15.78 13.00
N ALA A 90 -10.25 14.62 13.49
CA ALA A 90 -10.58 14.36 14.89
C ALA A 90 -9.34 14.16 15.78
N GLY A 91 -8.12 14.23 15.23
CA GLY A 91 -6.86 14.09 15.96
C GLY A 91 -6.45 12.64 16.24
N VAL A 92 -7.10 11.65 15.62
CA VAL A 92 -6.67 10.25 15.69
C VAL A 92 -5.40 10.09 14.89
N SER A 93 -4.32 9.73 15.59
CA SER A 93 -3.01 9.52 14.95
C SER A 93 -2.96 8.17 14.24
N VAL A 94 -2.08 8.06 13.25
CA VAL A 94 -1.76 6.80 12.53
C VAL A 94 -1.44 5.65 13.50
N ALA A 95 -0.80 5.95 14.64
CA ALA A 95 -0.50 4.96 15.67
C ALA A 95 -1.77 4.37 16.32
N GLN A 96 -2.83 5.16 16.49
CA GLN A 96 -4.13 4.68 16.97
C GLN A 96 -4.86 3.87 15.90
N ALA A 97 -4.76 4.24 14.63
CA ALA A 97 -5.32 3.45 13.52
C ALA A 97 -4.67 2.06 13.43
N ARG A 98 -3.33 2.01 13.52
CA ARG A 98 -2.56 0.75 13.62
C ARG A 98 -3.01 -0.12 14.78
N ALA A 99 -3.23 0.48 15.96
CA ALA A 99 -3.70 -0.24 17.14
C ALA A 99 -5.11 -0.85 16.93
N PHE A 100 -6.01 -0.12 16.28
CA PHE A 100 -7.34 -0.62 15.94
C PHE A 100 -7.30 -1.77 14.92
N ALA A 101 -6.45 -1.68 13.89
CA ALA A 101 -6.25 -2.77 12.93
C ALA A 101 -5.73 -4.05 13.61
N ALA A 102 -4.73 -3.90 14.49
CA ALA A 102 -4.20 -5.02 15.27
C ALA A 102 -5.28 -5.68 16.15
N LEU A 103 -6.16 -4.90 16.77
CA LEU A 103 -7.27 -5.42 17.57
C LEU A 103 -8.31 -6.18 16.73
N LYS A 104 -8.67 -5.67 15.54
CA LYS A 104 -9.59 -6.38 14.64
C LYS A 104 -9.02 -7.70 14.13
N GLY A 105 -7.70 -7.81 13.95
CA GLY A 105 -7.04 -9.03 13.51
C GLY A 105 -6.95 -10.15 14.56
N VAL A 106 -7.27 -9.87 15.83
CA VAL A 106 -7.10 -10.82 16.96
C VAL A 106 -8.43 -11.48 17.37
N VAL A 107 -9.58 -11.11 16.78
CA VAL A 107 -10.86 -11.73 17.14
C VAL A 107 -10.86 -13.21 16.68
N PRO A 108 -10.82 -14.20 17.60
CA PRO A 108 -10.89 -15.60 17.22
C PRO A 108 -12.32 -15.96 16.79
N PRO A 109 -12.51 -16.88 15.82
CA PRO A 109 -13.85 -17.32 15.46
C PRO A 109 -14.49 -18.07 16.65
N GLU A 110 -15.75 -17.74 16.91
CA GLU A 110 -16.65 -18.43 17.85
C GLU A 110 -17.10 -19.80 17.34
#